data_AF-A0A370B4H6-F1
#
_entry.id   AF-A0A370B4H6-F1
#
_cell.length_a   1.000
_cell.length_b   1.000
_cell.length_c   1.000
_cell.angle_alpha   90.00
_cell.angle_beta   90.00
_cell.angle_gamma   90.00
#
_symmetry.space_group_name_H-M   'P 1'
#
loop_
_entity.id
_entity.type
_entity.pdbx_description
1 polymer ?
#
loop_
_entity_poly.entity_id
_entity_poly.type
_entity_poly.pdbx_seq_one_letter_code
_entity_poly.pdbx_strand_id
1 'polypeptide(L)'
;MKKIVFILCIQVLTLSMIQAQDSSKRISIISSLASSDVPEQKVEALRSIENILNESSMGEDEAAILNILSNLSSEGITNVKRSKGVIQNDFPAIRLEAVRLLGKTESPDAMKILVGVLKNDNNLTVISEASLTAAGLESASWAALVPYYFRIIKLQKEAYRNNQLIQDVLTAIRIIADRDESILNDPKIMEGIVFIAEENQGLSKRTVSLADELKTRKLAE
;
A
#
# COMPACT_ATOMS: atom_id res chain seq x y z
N MET A 1 14.56 -44.85 -21.25
CA MET A 1 13.73 -43.92 -20.45
C MET A 1 14.46 -43.34 -19.24
N LYS A 2 14.98 -44.13 -18.28
CA LYS A 2 15.64 -43.58 -17.06
C LYS A 2 16.80 -42.60 -17.31
N LYS A 3 17.64 -42.82 -18.33
CA LYS A 3 18.75 -41.90 -18.68
C LYS A 3 18.28 -40.54 -19.23
N ILE A 4 17.18 -40.51 -19.99
CA ILE A 4 16.64 -39.27 -20.58
C ILE A 4 16.02 -38.41 -19.48
N VAL A 5 15.28 -39.02 -18.55
CA VAL A 5 14.71 -38.32 -17.38
C VAL A 5 15.81 -37.77 -16.47
N PHE A 6 16.90 -38.51 -16.27
CA PHE A 6 18.02 -38.07 -15.45
C PHE A 6 18.76 -36.86 -16.06
N ILE A 7 19.00 -36.86 -17.38
CA ILE A 7 19.63 -35.72 -18.08
C ILE A 7 18.72 -34.49 -18.06
N LEU A 8 17.41 -34.67 -18.28
CA LEU A 8 16.44 -33.57 -18.18
C LEU A 8 16.41 -32.98 -16.76
N CYS A 9 16.39 -33.81 -15.72
CA CYS A 9 16.42 -33.34 -14.33
C CYS A 9 17.67 -32.50 -14.04
N ILE A 10 18.85 -32.94 -14.50
CA ILE A 10 20.09 -32.17 -14.32
C ILE A 10 20.02 -30.82 -15.04
N GLN A 11 19.52 -30.80 -16.29
CA GLN A 11 19.39 -29.54 -17.05
C GLN A 11 18.42 -28.56 -16.37
N VAL A 12 17.27 -29.04 -15.89
CA VAL A 12 16.30 -28.21 -15.14
C VAL A 12 16.91 -27.68 -13.85
N LEU A 13 17.64 -28.51 -13.09
CA LEU A 13 18.37 -28.10 -11.87
C LEU A 13 19.44 -27.05 -12.16
N THR A 14 20.21 -27.20 -13.24
CA THR A 14 21.24 -26.21 -13.60
C THR A 14 20.61 -24.88 -14.04
N LEU A 15 19.48 -24.92 -14.74
CA LEU A 15 18.79 -23.72 -15.21
C LEU A 15 18.18 -22.94 -14.03
N SER A 16 17.54 -23.64 -13.08
CA SER A 16 17.00 -23.00 -11.88
C SER A 16 18.09 -22.38 -11.01
N MET A 17 19.25 -23.04 -10.88
CA MET A 17 20.39 -22.48 -10.14
C MET A 17 20.98 -21.21 -10.80
N ILE A 18 21.06 -21.17 -12.14
CA ILE A 18 21.50 -19.97 -12.86
C ILE A 18 20.48 -18.83 -12.69
N GLN A 19 19.19 -19.12 -12.82
CA GLN A 19 18.12 -18.13 -12.63
C GLN A 19 18.11 -17.56 -11.20
N ALA A 20 18.29 -18.40 -10.18
CA ALA A 20 18.38 -17.96 -8.79
C ALA A 20 19.62 -17.07 -8.54
N GLN A 21 20.76 -17.39 -9.14
CA GLN A 21 21.98 -16.58 -9.01
C GLN A 21 21.83 -15.19 -9.65
N ASP A 22 21.17 -15.10 -10.80
CA ASP A 22 20.90 -13.82 -11.47
C ASP A 22 19.86 -12.99 -10.71
N SER A 23 18.82 -13.62 -10.14
CA SER A 23 17.87 -12.93 -9.24
C SER A 23 18.54 -12.34 -8.01
N SER A 24 19.37 -13.13 -7.31
CA SER A 24 20.09 -12.66 -6.12
C SER A 24 20.96 -11.43 -6.39
N LYS A 25 21.66 -11.39 -7.54
CA LYS A 25 22.44 -10.22 -7.95
C LYS A 25 21.58 -9.01 -8.25
N ARG A 26 20.47 -9.18 -8.99
CA ARG A 26 19.54 -8.09 -9.30
C ARG A 26 18.97 -7.48 -8.02
N ILE A 27 18.47 -8.30 -7.10
CA ILE A 27 17.93 -7.85 -5.81
C ILE A 27 18.98 -7.12 -4.97
N SER A 28 20.24 -7.58 -4.97
CA SER A 28 21.33 -6.88 -4.29
C SER A 28 21.59 -5.48 -4.86
N ILE A 29 21.56 -5.33 -6.18
CA ILE A 29 21.69 -4.02 -6.85
C ILE A 29 20.53 -3.10 -6.47
N ILE A 30 19.29 -3.60 -6.54
CA ILE A 30 18.09 -2.83 -6.17
C ILE A 30 18.15 -2.40 -4.70
N SER A 31 18.55 -3.30 -3.81
CA SER A 31 18.69 -3.01 -2.38
C SER A 31 19.75 -1.92 -2.12
N SER A 32 20.87 -1.96 -2.84
CA SER A 32 21.92 -0.93 -2.78
C SER A 32 21.38 0.43 -3.22
N LEU A 33 20.68 0.48 -4.36
CA LEU A 33 20.04 1.69 -4.89
C LEU A 33 19.00 2.26 -3.91
N ALA A 34 18.14 1.40 -3.35
CA ALA A 34 17.11 1.79 -2.39
C ALA A 34 17.70 2.35 -1.08
N SER A 35 18.84 1.81 -0.64
CA SER A 35 19.51 2.20 0.60
C SER A 35 20.30 3.51 0.49
N SER A 36 20.53 3.99 -0.73
CA SER A 36 21.26 5.22 -1.02
C SER A 36 20.65 6.45 -0.35
N ASP A 37 21.46 7.46 -0.09
CA ASP A 37 20.99 8.79 0.34
C ASP A 37 20.62 9.70 -0.84
N VAL A 38 20.84 9.24 -2.08
CA VAL A 38 20.54 9.96 -3.32
C VAL A 38 19.11 9.59 -3.79
N PRO A 39 18.16 10.53 -3.84
CA PRO A 39 16.78 10.26 -4.23
C PRO A 39 16.63 9.60 -5.61
N GLU A 40 17.46 10.00 -6.58
CA GLU A 40 17.42 9.48 -7.95
C GLU A 40 17.72 7.98 -7.99
N GLN A 41 18.62 7.50 -7.11
CA GLN A 41 18.92 6.07 -7.00
C GLN A 41 17.74 5.29 -6.41
N LYS A 42 16.99 5.88 -5.47
CA LYS A 42 15.76 5.28 -4.95
C LYS A 42 14.67 5.18 -6.02
N VAL A 43 14.54 6.21 -6.86
CA VAL A 43 13.63 6.17 -8.02
C VAL A 43 14.01 5.04 -8.95
N GLU A 44 15.30 4.84 -9.21
CA GLU A 44 15.77 3.74 -10.06
C GLU A 44 15.52 2.36 -9.42
N ALA A 45 15.65 2.24 -8.10
CA ALA A 45 15.27 1.03 -7.37
C ALA A 45 13.78 0.72 -7.54
N LEU A 46 12.92 1.72 -7.38
CA LEU A 46 11.47 1.58 -7.55
C LEU A 46 11.08 1.18 -8.98
N ARG A 47 11.69 1.80 -10.00
CA ARG A 47 11.50 1.40 -11.41
C ARG A 47 11.93 -0.02 -11.69
N SER A 48 13.06 -0.44 -11.11
CA SER A 48 13.54 -1.82 -11.23
C SER A 48 12.56 -2.82 -10.61
N ILE A 49 11.99 -2.49 -9.45
CA ILE A 49 10.93 -3.29 -8.81
C ILE A 49 9.67 -3.31 -9.68
N GLU A 50 9.25 -2.15 -10.21
CA GLU A 50 8.08 -2.07 -11.09
C GLU A 50 8.23 -2.99 -12.31
N ASN A 51 9.41 -2.99 -12.94
CA ASN A 51 9.69 -3.89 -14.07
C ASN A 51 9.57 -5.36 -13.66
N ILE A 52 10.11 -5.74 -12.50
CA ILE A 52 9.98 -7.11 -11.97
C ILE A 52 8.50 -7.49 -11.76
N LEU A 53 7.71 -6.58 -11.19
CA LEU A 53 6.28 -6.82 -10.95
C LEU A 53 5.49 -6.96 -12.26
N ASN A 54 5.89 -6.26 -13.32
CA ASN A 54 5.24 -6.33 -14.63
C ASN A 54 5.61 -7.59 -15.44
N GLU A 55 6.78 -8.20 -15.20
CA GLU A 55 7.30 -9.34 -15.98
C GLU A 55 6.74 -10.71 -15.56
N SER A 56 5.83 -10.76 -14.58
CA SER A 56 5.11 -11.92 -14.02
C SER A 56 5.82 -12.65 -12.86
N SER A 57 5.14 -12.65 -11.70
CA SER A 57 5.42 -13.31 -10.42
C SER A 57 6.81 -13.05 -9.81
N MET A 58 6.81 -12.38 -8.64
CA MET A 58 8.01 -12.16 -7.83
C MET A 58 8.71 -13.47 -7.44
N GLY A 59 8.02 -14.62 -7.46
CA GLY A 59 8.60 -15.92 -7.16
C GLY A 59 9.37 -15.92 -5.84
N GLU A 60 10.66 -16.26 -5.90
CA GLU A 60 11.56 -16.31 -4.74
C GLU A 60 11.97 -14.91 -4.23
N ASP A 61 11.79 -13.86 -5.03
CA ASP A 61 12.21 -12.49 -4.71
C ASP A 61 11.16 -11.70 -3.90
N GLU A 62 9.95 -12.25 -3.72
CA GLU A 62 8.82 -11.58 -3.05
C GLU A 62 9.21 -10.97 -1.71
N ALA A 63 9.79 -11.77 -0.81
CA ALA A 63 10.14 -11.32 0.52
C ALA A 63 11.18 -10.18 0.50
N ALA A 64 12.11 -10.22 -0.45
CA ALA A 64 13.13 -9.19 -0.59
C ALA A 64 12.55 -7.90 -1.15
N ILE A 65 11.68 -7.99 -2.15
CA ILE A 65 10.97 -6.85 -2.75
C ILE A 65 10.08 -6.18 -1.70
N LEU A 66 9.28 -6.96 -0.96
CA LEU A 66 8.44 -6.43 0.12
C LEU A 66 9.25 -5.74 1.21
N ASN A 67 10.42 -6.27 1.57
CA ASN A 67 11.32 -5.61 2.54
C ASN A 67 11.84 -4.27 1.99
N ILE A 68 12.26 -4.23 0.71
CA ILE A 68 12.72 -2.99 0.08
C ILE A 68 11.58 -1.95 0.05
N LEU A 69 10.39 -2.34 -0.39
CA LEU A 69 9.21 -1.46 -0.43
C LEU A 69 8.77 -1.01 0.97
N SER A 70 8.86 -1.87 1.98
CA SER A 70 8.60 -1.53 3.39
C SER A 70 9.57 -0.45 3.89
N ASN A 71 10.87 -0.59 3.59
CA ASN A 71 11.87 0.40 3.98
C ASN A 71 11.68 1.74 3.25
N LEU A 72 11.35 1.71 1.95
CA LEU A 72 11.11 2.91 1.16
C LEU A 72 9.80 3.62 1.54
N SER A 73 8.73 2.87 1.83
CA SER A 73 7.43 3.43 2.26
C SER A 73 7.44 3.98 3.68
N SER A 74 8.51 3.78 4.45
CA SER A 74 8.65 4.25 5.83
C SER A 74 9.73 5.33 6.04
N GLU A 75 10.40 5.77 4.97
CA GLU A 75 11.50 6.73 5.05
C GLU A 75 11.09 8.09 5.62
N GLY A 76 11.90 8.60 6.54
CA GLY A 76 11.68 9.86 7.23
C GLY A 76 10.60 9.79 8.32
N ILE A 77 9.91 8.66 8.45
CA ILE A 77 8.83 8.45 9.44
C ILE A 77 9.28 7.44 10.51
N THR A 78 9.24 6.14 10.22
CA THR A 78 9.73 5.10 11.13
C THR A 78 11.13 4.63 10.77
N ASN A 79 11.55 4.79 9.51
CA ASN A 79 12.92 4.62 9.05
C ASN A 79 13.59 5.99 8.90
N VAL A 80 14.21 6.49 9.98
CA VAL A 80 14.74 7.87 10.03
C VAL A 80 16.25 7.88 9.97
N LYS A 81 16.82 8.50 8.93
CA LYS A 81 18.24 8.86 8.86
C LYS A 81 18.40 10.32 9.25
N ARG A 82 19.21 10.59 10.27
CA ARG A 82 19.50 11.96 10.74
C ARG A 82 20.93 12.35 10.47
N SER A 83 21.14 13.57 9.99
CA SER A 83 22.45 14.23 9.96
C SER A 83 22.32 15.61 10.58
N LYS A 84 23.17 15.89 11.57
CA LYS A 84 23.15 17.15 12.34
C LYS A 84 21.76 17.53 12.89
N GLY A 85 21.00 16.52 13.34
CA GLY A 85 19.65 16.69 13.89
C GLY A 85 18.52 16.76 12.84
N VAL A 86 18.83 16.96 11.57
CA VAL A 86 17.85 17.07 10.48
C VAL A 86 17.59 15.70 9.85
N ILE A 87 16.31 15.38 9.58
CA ILE A 87 15.92 14.17 8.84
C ILE A 87 16.38 14.34 7.40
N GLN A 88 17.19 13.40 6.91
CA GLN A 88 17.79 13.45 5.57
C GLN A 88 17.01 12.65 4.53
N ASN A 89 16.19 11.70 4.97
CA ASN A 89 15.45 10.79 4.09
C ASN A 89 13.93 11.01 4.14
N ASP A 90 13.46 12.24 4.37
CA ASP A 90 12.03 12.54 4.25
C ASP A 90 11.68 12.81 2.79
N PHE A 91 11.32 11.74 2.07
CA PHE A 91 10.97 11.80 0.64
C PHE A 91 9.54 11.30 0.40
N PRO A 92 8.52 12.15 0.55
CA PRO A 92 7.12 11.74 0.34
C PRO A 92 6.84 11.13 -1.04
N ALA A 93 7.52 11.58 -2.09
CA ALA A 93 7.38 11.02 -3.44
C ALA A 93 7.87 9.57 -3.54
N ILE A 94 8.96 9.23 -2.82
CA ILE A 94 9.48 7.86 -2.74
C ILE A 94 8.51 6.97 -1.97
N ARG A 95 7.97 7.48 -0.84
CA ARG A 95 6.97 6.74 -0.06
C ARG A 95 5.71 6.46 -0.85
N LEU A 96 5.20 7.47 -1.57
CA LEU A 96 4.02 7.36 -2.42
C LEU A 96 4.19 6.26 -3.49
N GLU A 97 5.33 6.25 -4.17
CA GLU A 97 5.58 5.27 -5.22
C GLU A 97 5.77 3.86 -4.64
N ALA A 98 6.47 3.73 -3.50
CA ALA A 98 6.59 2.46 -2.79
C ALA A 98 5.21 1.90 -2.38
N VAL A 99 4.29 2.76 -1.91
CA VAL A 99 2.91 2.41 -1.59
C VAL A 99 2.18 1.85 -2.82
N ARG A 100 2.30 2.49 -3.98
CA ARG A 100 1.68 1.97 -5.22
C ARG A 100 2.22 0.61 -5.62
N LEU A 101 3.53 0.42 -5.54
CA LEU A 101 4.17 -0.85 -5.88
C LEU A 101 3.77 -1.96 -4.89
N LEU A 102 3.55 -1.65 -3.61
CA LEU A 102 3.00 -2.61 -2.64
C LEU A 102 1.64 -3.15 -3.11
N GLY A 103 0.77 -2.32 -3.68
CA GLY A 103 -0.49 -2.76 -4.29
C GLY A 103 -0.29 -3.79 -5.38
N LYS A 104 0.66 -3.53 -6.28
CA LYS A 104 0.97 -4.42 -7.41
C LYS A 104 1.54 -5.78 -7.00
N THR A 105 1.97 -5.94 -5.74
CA THR A 105 2.48 -7.24 -5.26
C THR A 105 1.37 -8.25 -5.02
N GLU A 106 0.14 -7.80 -4.75
CA GLU A 106 -0.99 -8.62 -4.26
C GLU A 106 -0.67 -9.48 -3.02
N SER A 107 0.45 -9.20 -2.35
CA SER A 107 0.93 -9.98 -1.22
C SER A 107 0.11 -9.68 0.04
N PRO A 108 -0.28 -10.69 0.83
CA PRO A 108 -0.93 -10.47 2.13
C PRO A 108 -0.07 -9.63 3.09
N ASP A 109 1.25 -9.70 2.97
CA ASP A 109 2.18 -8.93 3.80
C ASP A 109 2.23 -7.45 3.40
N ALA A 110 1.87 -7.10 2.16
CA ALA A 110 1.72 -5.71 1.73
C ALA A 110 0.66 -4.98 2.55
N MET A 111 -0.44 -5.64 2.94
CA MET A 111 -1.47 -5.06 3.79
C MET A 111 -0.90 -4.59 5.14
N LYS A 112 -0.03 -5.39 5.77
CA LYS A 112 0.59 -5.02 7.05
C LYS A 112 1.44 -3.77 6.92
N ILE A 113 2.17 -3.65 5.80
CA ILE A 113 3.01 -2.49 5.50
C ILE A 113 2.13 -1.25 5.27
N LEU A 114 1.08 -1.38 4.45
CA LEU A 114 0.13 -0.28 4.16
C LEU A 114 -0.60 0.21 5.40
N VAL A 115 -1.00 -0.69 6.31
CA VAL A 115 -1.54 -0.33 7.63
C VAL A 115 -0.51 0.45 8.46
N GLY A 116 0.77 0.07 8.38
CA GLY A 116 1.88 0.82 8.97
C GLY A 116 1.99 2.25 8.42
N VAL A 117 1.81 2.43 7.12
CA VAL A 117 1.78 3.75 6.47
C VAL A 117 0.59 4.58 6.96
N LEU A 118 -0.63 4.03 6.94
CA LEU A 118 -1.85 4.71 7.45
C LEU A 118 -1.72 5.15 8.91
N LYS A 119 -0.98 4.39 9.72
CA LYS A 119 -0.77 4.68 11.14
C LYS A 119 0.22 5.82 11.36
N ASN A 120 1.30 5.88 10.59
CA ASN A 120 2.48 6.66 10.96
C ASN A 120 2.79 7.82 10.00
N ASP A 121 2.35 7.76 8.75
CA ASP A 121 2.65 8.81 7.78
C ASP A 121 1.95 10.13 8.16
N ASN A 122 2.61 11.22 7.83
CA ASN A 122 2.12 12.58 8.06
C ASN A 122 1.74 13.29 6.74
N ASN A 123 2.07 12.70 5.60
CA ASN A 123 1.76 13.23 4.29
C ASN A 123 0.39 12.70 3.83
N LEU A 124 -0.58 13.61 3.70
CA LEU A 124 -1.96 13.26 3.37
C LEU A 124 -2.09 12.54 2.01
N THR A 125 -1.24 12.87 1.03
CA THR A 125 -1.24 12.20 -0.28
C THR A 125 -0.79 10.74 -0.16
N VAL A 126 0.23 10.47 0.66
CA VAL A 126 0.70 9.09 0.90
C VAL A 126 -0.37 8.28 1.64
N ILE A 127 -1.05 8.88 2.62
CA ILE A 127 -2.16 8.23 3.35
C ILE A 127 -3.35 7.94 2.42
N SER A 128 -3.72 8.89 1.55
CA SER A 128 -4.75 8.72 0.53
C SER A 128 -4.47 7.51 -0.35
N GLU A 129 -3.27 7.46 -0.94
CA GLU A 129 -2.85 6.37 -1.81
C GLU A 129 -2.81 5.03 -1.07
N ALA A 130 -2.29 5.02 0.17
CA ALA A 130 -2.25 3.81 0.98
C ALA A 130 -3.64 3.29 1.32
N SER A 131 -4.63 4.16 1.52
CA SER A 131 -6.03 3.77 1.75
C SER A 131 -6.62 3.07 0.52
N LEU A 132 -6.48 3.68 -0.65
CA LEU A 132 -6.99 3.11 -1.91
C LEU A 132 -6.27 1.81 -2.26
N THR A 133 -4.94 1.79 -2.11
CA THR A 133 -4.11 0.62 -2.40
C THR A 133 -4.47 -0.55 -1.47
N ALA A 134 -4.59 -0.30 -0.16
CA ALA A 134 -4.94 -1.34 0.79
C ALA A 134 -6.36 -1.90 0.52
N ALA A 135 -7.32 -1.03 0.19
CA ALA A 135 -8.64 -1.48 -0.23
C ALA A 135 -8.63 -2.24 -1.56
N GLY A 136 -7.62 -2.08 -2.42
CA GLY A 136 -7.50 -2.83 -3.67
C GLY A 136 -7.08 -4.28 -3.49
N LEU A 137 -6.29 -4.59 -2.45
CA LEU A 137 -5.71 -5.92 -2.24
C LEU A 137 -6.78 -7.00 -2.02
N GLU A 138 -6.76 -8.05 -2.83
CA GLU A 138 -7.73 -9.16 -2.74
C GLU A 138 -7.47 -10.07 -1.54
N SER A 139 -6.19 -10.25 -1.19
CA SER A 139 -5.74 -11.24 -0.20
C SER A 139 -5.88 -10.77 1.26
N ALA A 140 -6.44 -9.59 1.49
CA ALA A 140 -6.25 -8.87 2.74
C ALA A 140 -7.54 -8.68 3.57
N SER A 141 -7.41 -8.85 4.89
CA SER A 141 -8.49 -8.54 5.84
C SER A 141 -8.64 -7.03 6.01
N TRP A 142 -9.74 -6.49 5.48
CA TRP A 142 -10.09 -5.07 5.60
C TRP A 142 -10.32 -4.61 7.05
N ALA A 143 -10.57 -5.54 7.99
CA ALA A 143 -10.81 -5.21 9.39
C ALA A 143 -9.65 -4.43 10.03
N ALA A 144 -8.41 -4.65 9.56
CA ALA A 144 -7.25 -3.91 10.02
C ALA A 144 -7.27 -2.42 9.64
N LEU A 145 -8.04 -2.04 8.61
CA LEU A 145 -8.15 -0.66 8.12
C LEU A 145 -9.16 0.17 8.91
N VAL A 146 -10.18 -0.48 9.49
CA VAL A 146 -11.30 0.17 10.18
C VAL A 146 -10.88 1.25 11.17
N PRO A 147 -9.94 1.01 12.11
CA PRO A 147 -9.57 2.02 13.10
C PRO A 147 -8.97 3.29 12.47
N TYR A 148 -8.27 3.13 11.34
CA TYR A 148 -7.61 4.21 10.63
C TYR A 148 -8.60 4.99 9.77
N TYR A 149 -9.48 4.30 9.05
CA TYR A 149 -10.56 4.95 8.29
C TYR A 149 -11.48 5.75 9.20
N PHE A 150 -11.90 5.16 10.32
CA PHE A 150 -12.69 5.86 11.32
C PHE A 150 -11.97 7.11 11.86
N ARG A 151 -10.68 7.00 12.20
CA ARG A 151 -9.88 8.14 12.64
C ARG A 151 -9.79 9.23 11.58
N ILE A 152 -9.53 8.87 10.32
CA ILE A 152 -9.41 9.82 9.21
C ILE A 152 -10.74 10.53 8.95
N ILE A 153 -11.87 9.84 9.11
CA ILE A 153 -13.19 10.43 8.90
C ILE A 153 -13.61 11.32 10.08
N LYS A 154 -13.53 10.80 11.31
CA LYS A 154 -14.13 11.42 12.50
C LYS A 154 -13.23 12.41 13.21
N LEU A 155 -11.91 12.18 13.25
CA LEU A 155 -11.00 12.96 14.10
C LEU A 155 -10.38 14.17 13.38
N GLN A 156 -10.87 14.51 12.19
CA GLN A 156 -10.45 15.71 11.47
C GLN A 156 -11.12 16.92 12.10
N LYS A 157 -10.32 17.81 12.69
CA LYS A 157 -10.79 19.14 13.08
C LYS A 157 -11.24 19.88 11.81
N GLU A 158 -12.37 20.57 11.86
CA GLU A 158 -12.95 21.28 10.70
C GLU A 158 -11.94 22.17 9.97
N ALA A 159 -11.07 22.87 10.69
CA ALA A 159 -10.02 23.74 10.15
C ALA A 159 -8.93 23.01 9.31
N TYR A 160 -8.82 21.69 9.43
CA TYR A 160 -7.80 20.86 8.78
C TYR A 160 -8.41 19.73 7.94
N ARG A 161 -9.72 19.79 7.68
CA ARG A 161 -10.48 18.78 6.94
C ARG A 161 -9.98 18.72 5.49
N ASN A 162 -9.33 17.62 5.11
CA ASN A 162 -8.89 17.38 3.74
C ASN A 162 -9.97 16.62 2.96
N ASN A 163 -10.65 17.33 2.06
CA ASN A 163 -11.72 16.78 1.22
C ASN A 163 -11.30 15.57 0.40
N GLN A 164 -10.09 15.62 -0.19
CA GLN A 164 -9.59 14.56 -1.05
C GLN A 164 -9.33 13.29 -0.24
N LEU A 165 -8.65 13.41 0.89
CA LEU A 165 -8.37 12.27 1.76
C LEU A 165 -9.65 11.58 2.26
N ILE A 166 -10.66 12.35 2.67
CA ILE A 166 -11.94 11.79 3.09
C ILE A 166 -12.62 11.08 1.91
N GLN A 167 -12.62 11.69 0.73
CA GLN A 167 -13.20 11.09 -0.46
C GLN A 167 -12.48 9.78 -0.85
N ASP A 168 -11.16 9.73 -0.73
CA ASP A 168 -10.35 8.54 -1.02
C ASP A 168 -10.64 7.43 -0.02
N VAL A 169 -10.77 7.74 1.27
CA VAL A 169 -11.16 6.76 2.30
C VAL A 169 -12.58 6.23 2.08
N LEU A 170 -13.55 7.11 1.74
CA LEU A 170 -14.89 6.66 1.39
C LEU A 170 -14.89 5.79 0.13
N THR A 171 -14.05 6.13 -0.86
CA THR A 171 -13.88 5.31 -2.07
C THR A 171 -13.27 3.96 -1.72
N ALA A 172 -12.29 3.91 -0.82
CA ALA A 172 -11.69 2.70 -0.33
C ALA A 172 -12.72 1.81 0.41
N ILE A 173 -13.57 2.41 1.25
CA ILE A 173 -14.69 1.70 1.90
C ILE A 173 -15.65 1.13 0.84
N ARG A 174 -16.00 1.91 -0.18
CA ARG A 174 -16.85 1.43 -1.29
C ARG A 174 -16.23 0.24 -2.01
N ILE A 175 -14.95 0.32 -2.35
CA ILE A 175 -14.21 -0.77 -3.02
C ILE A 175 -14.28 -2.06 -2.18
N ILE A 176 -14.14 -1.95 -0.86
CA ILE A 176 -14.26 -3.11 0.04
C ILE A 176 -15.72 -3.60 0.09
N ALA A 177 -16.68 -2.70 0.25
CA ALA A 177 -18.10 -3.03 0.33
C ALA A 177 -18.62 -3.71 -0.94
N ASP A 178 -18.10 -3.33 -2.12
CA ASP A 178 -18.41 -3.97 -3.40
C ASP A 178 -17.98 -5.46 -3.44
N ARG A 179 -17.06 -5.89 -2.56
CA ARG A 179 -16.61 -7.29 -2.44
C ARG A 179 -17.16 -7.99 -1.20
N ASP A 180 -17.29 -7.26 -0.11
CA ASP A 180 -17.74 -7.75 1.19
C ASP A 180 -18.52 -6.64 1.90
N GLU A 181 -19.84 -6.67 1.75
CA GLU A 181 -20.77 -5.69 2.33
C GLU A 181 -20.71 -5.66 3.87
N SER A 182 -20.12 -6.67 4.52
CA SER A 182 -20.02 -6.72 5.97
C SER A 182 -19.17 -5.59 6.58
N ILE A 183 -18.33 -4.91 5.80
CA ILE A 183 -17.67 -3.67 6.25
C ILE A 183 -18.68 -2.59 6.64
N LEU A 184 -19.83 -2.52 5.96
CA LEU A 184 -20.90 -1.58 6.28
C LEU A 184 -21.68 -2.01 7.54
N ASN A 185 -21.42 -3.20 8.09
CA ASN A 185 -21.94 -3.60 9.40
C ASN A 185 -21.04 -3.16 10.55
N ASP A 186 -19.80 -2.72 10.28
CA ASP A 186 -18.91 -2.23 11.32
C ASP A 186 -19.44 -0.89 11.88
N PRO A 187 -19.74 -0.80 13.19
CA PRO A 187 -20.34 0.39 13.78
C PRO A 187 -19.48 1.65 13.60
N LYS A 188 -18.16 1.53 13.59
CA LYS A 188 -17.26 2.68 13.43
C LYS A 188 -17.28 3.19 12.00
N ILE A 189 -17.29 2.27 11.02
CA ILE A 189 -17.40 2.64 9.61
C ILE A 189 -18.72 3.39 9.38
N MET A 190 -19.83 2.83 9.85
CA MET A 190 -21.14 3.47 9.68
C MET A 190 -21.27 4.78 10.43
N GLU A 191 -20.78 4.87 11.66
CA GLU A 191 -20.74 6.13 12.41
C GLU A 191 -19.97 7.21 11.64
N GLY A 192 -18.82 6.86 11.06
CA GLY A 192 -18.04 7.78 10.22
C GLY A 192 -18.80 8.21 8.95
N ILE A 193 -19.42 7.27 8.25
CA ILE A 193 -20.21 7.56 7.04
C ILE A 193 -21.38 8.50 7.35
N VAL A 194 -22.15 8.20 8.41
CA VAL A 194 -23.28 9.02 8.86
C VAL A 194 -22.80 10.43 9.24
N PHE A 195 -21.70 10.53 9.98
CA PHE A 195 -21.09 11.82 10.32
C PHE A 195 -20.77 12.65 9.07
N ILE A 196 -20.21 12.05 8.01
CA ILE A 196 -19.91 12.79 6.77
C ILE A 196 -21.18 13.20 6.02
N ALA A 197 -22.19 12.33 5.99
CA ALA A 197 -23.46 12.60 5.32
C ALA A 197 -24.23 13.75 5.99
N GLU A 198 -24.27 13.76 7.33
CA GLU A 198 -25.09 14.68 8.13
C GLU A 198 -24.31 15.95 8.54
N GLU A 199 -23.07 15.81 9.00
CA GLU A 199 -22.19 16.91 9.45
C GLU A 199 -21.22 17.34 8.33
N ASN A 200 -21.82 17.66 7.18
CA ASN A 200 -21.15 17.91 5.91
C ASN A 200 -20.48 19.29 5.75
N GLN A 201 -20.33 20.06 6.85
CA GLN A 201 -19.74 21.40 6.77
C GLN A 201 -18.30 21.34 6.21
N GLY A 202 -18.03 22.19 5.22
CA GLY A 202 -16.72 22.27 4.55
C GLY A 202 -16.39 21.12 3.59
N LEU A 203 -17.31 20.16 3.37
CA LEU A 203 -17.09 19.06 2.44
C LEU A 203 -17.65 19.33 1.04
N SER A 204 -17.01 18.73 0.05
CA SER A 204 -17.48 18.79 -1.33
C SER A 204 -18.79 18.00 -1.49
N LYS A 205 -19.69 18.46 -2.38
CA LYS A 205 -20.93 17.73 -2.70
C LYS A 205 -20.66 16.29 -3.13
N ARG A 206 -19.55 16.05 -3.82
CA ARG A 206 -19.13 14.72 -4.27
C ARG A 206 -18.83 13.80 -3.07
N THR A 207 -18.09 14.30 -2.10
CA THR A 207 -17.73 13.55 -0.88
C THR A 207 -18.98 13.19 -0.08
N VAL A 208 -19.89 14.16 0.09
CA VAL A 208 -21.16 13.96 0.82
C VAL A 208 -22.06 12.95 0.10
N SER A 209 -22.20 13.10 -1.23
CA SER A 209 -23.01 12.19 -2.05
C SER A 209 -22.51 10.74 -1.96
N LEU A 210 -21.19 10.53 -1.89
CA LEU A 210 -20.63 9.19 -1.72
C LEU A 210 -20.92 8.61 -0.34
N ALA A 211 -20.89 9.43 0.72
CA ALA A 211 -21.29 8.99 2.05
C ALA A 211 -22.79 8.65 2.11
N ASP A 212 -23.65 9.46 1.49
CA ASP A 212 -25.09 9.17 1.39
C ASP A 212 -25.38 7.88 0.62
N GLU A 213 -24.64 7.61 -0.46
CA GLU A 213 -24.71 6.35 -1.21
C GLU A 213 -24.42 5.15 -0.30
N LEU A 214 -23.27 5.17 0.40
CA LEU A 214 -22.85 4.09 1.29
C LEU A 214 -23.81 3.89 2.47
N LYS A 215 -24.30 4.99 3.06
CA LYS A 215 -25.33 4.96 4.10
C LYS A 215 -26.60 4.27 3.62
N THR A 216 -27.04 4.58 2.41
CA THR A 216 -28.30 4.05 1.84
C THR A 216 -28.18 2.57 1.48
N ARG A 217 -27.03 2.13 0.96
CA ARG A 217 -26.78 0.71 0.67
C ARG A 217 -27.02 -0.17 1.89
N LYS A 218 -26.57 0.26 3.07
CA LYS A 218 -26.78 -0.50 4.32
C LYS A 218 -28.24 -0.61 4.74
N LEU A 219 -29.09 0.34 4.37
CA LEU A 219 -30.52 0.37 4.71
C LEU A 219 -31.37 -0.49 3.77
N ALA A 220 -30.80 -1.02 2.68
CA ALA A 220 -31.50 -1.85 1.71
C ALA A 220 -31.47 -3.36 2.04
N GLU A 221 -30.71 -3.76 3.07
CA GLU A 221 -30.69 -5.12 3.67
C GLU A 221 -31.68 -5.26 4.82
#